data_AF-A0A355S2H7-F1
#
_entry.id   AF-A0A355S2H7-F1
#
_cell.length_a   1.000
_cell.length_b   1.000
_cell.length_c   1.000
_cell.angle_alpha   90.00
_cell.angle_beta   90.00
_cell.angle_gamma   90.00
#
_symmetry.space_group_name_H-M   'P 1'
#
loop_
_entity.id
_entity.type
_entity.pdbx_description
1 polymer ?
#
loop_
_entity_poly.entity_id
_entity_poly.type
_entity_poly.pdbx_seq_one_letter_code
_entity_poly.pdbx_strand_id
1 'polypeptide(L)'
;MNIKGKVIGLCMSIIFALSSAVTAVAADDFDKKISDPKYQSRLEEMAKKRGIKVEELKSRLKAEHEARLQKIAERKGITVEELKSQIEAKKAKREAKLQEIAKEKKISVDELKSQIKAERKAKFEEKLKEIAKKKGITVEELKEQLRDKSILFEFEE
;
A
#
# COMPACT_ATOMS: atom_id res chain seq x y z
N MET A 1 -51.12 17.24 -28.79
CA MET A 1 -50.91 16.44 -27.56
C MET A 1 -49.99 17.22 -26.65
N ASN A 2 -50.50 17.60 -25.48
CA ASN A 2 -49.79 18.33 -24.42
C ASN A 2 -49.01 17.33 -23.57
N ILE A 3 -47.71 17.56 -23.35
CA ILE A 3 -46.98 16.90 -22.26
C ILE A 3 -46.42 18.02 -21.38
N LYS A 4 -47.13 18.26 -20.28
CA LYS A 4 -46.74 19.16 -19.20
C LYS A 4 -45.94 18.34 -18.17
N GLY A 5 -44.79 18.89 -17.73
CA GLY A 5 -44.50 19.00 -16.31
C GLY A 5 -43.64 17.93 -15.61
N LYS A 6 -42.46 18.42 -15.19
CA LYS A 6 -41.81 18.27 -13.87
C LYS A 6 -41.05 16.98 -13.51
N VAL A 7 -39.73 17.19 -13.46
CA VAL A 7 -38.76 16.63 -12.51
C VAL A 7 -39.24 16.78 -11.06
N ILE A 8 -39.02 15.75 -10.23
CA ILE A 8 -38.74 15.67 -8.76
C ILE A 8 -38.88 14.15 -8.47
N GLY A 9 -37.88 13.38 -8.04
CA GLY A 9 -37.09 13.52 -6.81
C GLY A 9 -37.53 12.42 -5.82
N LEU A 10 -36.58 11.89 -5.03
CA LEU A 10 -36.74 10.87 -3.95
C LEU A 10 -36.97 9.42 -4.43
N CYS A 11 -36.31 8.35 -3.97
CA CYS A 11 -35.46 8.09 -2.80
C CYS A 11 -34.39 7.04 -3.17
N MET A 12 -33.12 7.42 -3.30
CA MET A 12 -31.99 6.49 -3.20
C MET A 12 -31.57 6.43 -1.73
N SER A 13 -32.44 5.87 -0.90
CA SER A 13 -32.20 5.70 0.54
C SER A 13 -32.29 4.23 0.91
N ILE A 14 -31.12 3.70 1.25
CA ILE A 14 -30.86 2.64 2.24
C ILE A 14 -31.34 1.25 1.84
N ILE A 15 -30.40 0.45 1.35
CA ILE A 15 -30.16 -0.86 1.97
C ILE A 15 -28.69 -0.87 2.42
N PHE A 16 -28.50 -0.34 3.62
CA PHE A 16 -27.43 -0.76 4.52
C PHE A 16 -27.76 -2.20 4.94
N ALA A 17 -27.39 -3.17 4.11
CA ALA A 17 -27.34 -4.56 4.53
C ALA A 17 -25.89 -4.84 4.95
N LEU A 18 -25.65 -4.66 6.25
CA LEU A 18 -24.72 -5.52 7.00
C LEU A 18 -25.16 -6.98 6.79
N SER A 19 -24.75 -7.58 5.67
CA SER A 19 -24.75 -9.03 5.55
C SER A 19 -23.37 -9.51 5.92
N SER A 20 -23.26 -9.85 7.20
CA SER A 20 -22.19 -10.59 7.82
C SER A 20 -21.86 -11.85 7.03
N ALA A 21 -20.70 -11.83 6.37
CA ALA A 21 -19.73 -12.92 6.27
C ALA A 21 -18.83 -12.64 5.05
N VAL A 22 -17.97 -11.63 5.16
CA VAL A 22 -16.69 -11.75 4.44
C VAL A 22 -15.88 -12.74 5.26
N THR A 23 -15.84 -13.94 4.71
CA THR A 23 -15.02 -15.06 5.09
C THR A 23 -13.63 -14.61 5.55
N ALA A 24 -13.25 -15.07 6.74
CA ALA A 24 -11.94 -14.89 7.35
C ALA A 24 -10.87 -15.73 6.61
N VAL A 25 -10.68 -15.46 5.33
CA VAL A 25 -9.63 -16.06 4.51
C VAL A 25 -8.83 -14.93 3.87
N ALA A 26 -7.54 -14.91 4.22
CA ALA A 26 -6.51 -13.99 3.74
C ALA A 26 -6.50 -12.58 4.34
N ALA A 27 -6.51 -12.50 5.67
CA ALA A 27 -5.99 -11.37 6.46
C ALA A 27 -4.48 -11.50 6.79
N ASP A 28 -3.88 -12.65 6.49
CA ASP A 28 -2.57 -13.08 7.02
C ASP A 28 -1.37 -12.17 6.71
N ASP A 29 -1.25 -11.61 5.50
CA ASP A 29 -0.05 -10.83 5.15
C ASP A 29 -0.05 -9.41 5.72
N PHE A 30 -1.23 -8.79 5.80
CA PHE A 30 -1.35 -7.44 6.35
C PHE A 30 -1.25 -7.46 7.87
N ASP A 31 -1.88 -8.44 8.52
CA ASP A 31 -1.77 -8.63 9.97
C ASP A 31 -0.33 -8.98 10.39
N LYS A 32 0.42 -9.77 9.57
CA LYS A 32 1.86 -9.97 9.76
C LYS A 32 2.68 -8.69 9.61
N LYS A 33 2.32 -7.80 8.67
CA LYS A 33 3.01 -6.51 8.49
C LYS A 33 2.74 -5.57 9.66
N ILE A 34 1.49 -5.54 10.16
CA ILE A 34 1.10 -4.70 11.30
C ILE A 34 1.76 -5.15 12.61
N SER A 35 2.02 -6.45 12.77
CA SER A 35 2.65 -7.00 13.96
C SER A 35 4.17 -6.83 14.01
N ASP A 36 4.81 -6.45 12.89
CA ASP A 36 6.26 -6.19 12.86
C ASP A 36 6.63 -5.02 13.81
N PRO A 37 7.61 -5.21 14.72
CA PRO A 37 7.94 -4.22 15.75
C PRO A 37 8.43 -2.88 15.16
N LYS A 38 9.09 -2.92 14.00
CA LYS A 38 9.51 -1.71 13.30
C LYS A 38 8.30 -0.95 12.75
N TYR A 39 7.25 -1.67 12.33
CA TYR A 39 6.02 -1.06 11.86
C TYR A 39 5.17 -0.52 13.01
N GLN A 40 5.16 -1.19 14.18
CA GLN A 40 4.45 -0.72 15.37
C GLN A 40 4.92 0.66 15.85
N SER A 41 6.23 0.89 15.93
CA SER A 41 6.77 2.21 16.30
C SER A 41 6.26 3.33 15.38
N ARG A 42 6.07 3.01 14.09
CA ARG A 42 5.57 3.95 13.08
C ARG A 42 4.06 4.17 13.20
N LEU A 43 3.30 3.13 13.54
CA LEU A 43 1.87 3.22 13.83
C LEU A 43 1.61 4.09 15.06
N GLU A 44 2.42 3.97 16.10
CA GLU A 44 2.35 4.84 17.27
C GLU A 44 2.60 6.31 16.94
N GLU A 45 3.61 6.59 16.10
CA GLU A 45 3.88 7.95 15.64
C GLU A 45 2.71 8.51 14.84
N MET A 46 2.16 7.73 13.90
CA MET A 46 0.98 8.12 13.11
C MET A 46 -0.26 8.36 13.98
N ALA A 47 -0.50 7.49 14.95
CA ALA A 47 -1.61 7.58 15.88
C ALA A 47 -1.50 8.87 16.72
N LYS A 48 -0.31 9.16 17.25
CA LYS A 48 -0.01 10.40 17.99
C LYS A 48 -0.24 11.65 17.12
N LYS A 49 0.29 11.68 15.89
CA LYS A 49 0.11 12.82 14.97
C LYS A 49 -1.36 13.07 14.62
N ARG A 50 -2.16 12.01 14.51
CA ARG A 50 -3.59 12.09 14.16
C ARG A 50 -4.51 12.23 15.37
N GLY A 51 -3.98 12.13 16.60
CA GLY A 51 -4.77 12.18 17.83
C GLY A 51 -5.72 11.00 18.00
N ILE A 52 -5.43 9.84 17.40
CA ILE A 52 -6.26 8.63 17.47
C ILE A 52 -5.53 7.50 18.18
N LYS A 53 -6.25 6.46 18.60
CA LYS A 53 -5.63 5.25 19.18
C LYS A 53 -4.98 4.40 18.08
N VAL A 54 -3.89 3.71 18.43
CA VAL A 54 -3.17 2.82 17.50
C VAL A 54 -4.07 1.72 16.94
N GLU A 55 -4.94 1.14 17.76
CA GLU A 55 -5.89 0.12 17.31
C GLU A 55 -6.90 0.66 16.30
N GLU A 56 -7.41 1.88 16.51
CA GLU A 56 -8.32 2.53 15.56
C GLU A 56 -7.62 2.82 14.23
N LEU A 57 -6.35 3.26 14.28
CA LEU A 57 -5.52 3.43 13.10
C LEU A 57 -5.32 2.11 12.35
N LYS A 58 -5.05 0.99 13.06
CA LYS A 58 -4.90 -0.34 12.45
C LYS A 58 -6.17 -0.80 11.75
N SER A 59 -7.33 -0.61 12.37
CA SER A 59 -8.63 -0.94 11.77
C SER A 59 -8.88 -0.14 10.49
N ARG A 60 -8.61 1.17 10.51
CA ARG A 60 -8.72 2.02 9.32
C ARG A 60 -7.76 1.58 8.22
N LEU A 61 -6.52 1.29 8.57
CA LEU A 61 -5.49 0.75 7.69
C LEU A 61 -5.93 -0.53 6.98
N LYS A 62 -6.55 -1.45 7.72
CA LYS A 62 -7.04 -2.73 7.20
C LYS A 62 -8.21 -2.54 6.24
N ALA A 63 -9.20 -1.75 6.63
CA ALA A 63 -10.36 -1.44 5.78
C ALA A 63 -9.93 -0.78 4.47
N GLU A 64 -8.96 0.15 4.52
CA GLU A 64 -8.47 0.82 3.32
C GLU A 64 -7.66 -0.12 2.42
N HIS A 65 -6.86 -1.02 3.01
CA HIS A 65 -6.15 -2.04 2.26
C HIS A 65 -7.11 -2.94 1.47
N GLU A 66 -8.18 -3.40 2.13
CA GLU A 66 -9.22 -4.23 1.51
C GLU A 66 -9.96 -3.47 0.40
N ALA A 67 -10.39 -2.24 0.66
CA ALA A 67 -11.04 -1.40 -0.34
C ALA A 67 -10.12 -1.14 -1.56
N ARG A 68 -8.81 -1.00 -1.34
CA ARG A 68 -7.85 -0.83 -2.44
C ARG A 68 -7.72 -2.10 -3.28
N LEU A 69 -7.64 -3.27 -2.63
CA LEU A 69 -7.62 -4.54 -3.36
C LEU A 69 -8.89 -4.70 -4.20
N GLN A 70 -10.05 -4.34 -3.65
CA GLN A 70 -11.31 -4.35 -4.38
C GLN A 70 -11.27 -3.43 -5.60
N LYS A 71 -10.88 -2.16 -5.44
CA LYS A 71 -10.74 -1.22 -6.57
C LYS A 71 -9.80 -1.72 -7.66
N ILE A 72 -8.67 -2.32 -7.28
CA ILE A 72 -7.70 -2.87 -8.24
C ILE A 72 -8.31 -4.07 -8.98
N ALA A 73 -9.03 -4.93 -8.27
CA ALA A 73 -9.70 -6.10 -8.84
C ALA A 73 -10.78 -5.67 -9.84
N GLU A 74 -11.64 -4.73 -9.44
CA GLU A 74 -12.67 -4.11 -10.30
C GLU A 74 -12.06 -3.49 -11.55
N ARG A 75 -11.00 -2.68 -11.41
CA ARG A 75 -10.31 -2.05 -12.54
C ARG A 75 -9.74 -3.07 -13.53
N LYS A 76 -9.36 -4.25 -13.05
CA LYS A 76 -8.83 -5.34 -13.87
C LYS A 76 -9.91 -6.29 -14.38
N GLY A 77 -11.17 -6.13 -13.94
CA GLY A 77 -12.26 -7.05 -14.26
C GLY A 77 -12.04 -8.46 -13.69
N ILE A 78 -11.38 -8.58 -12.54
CA ILE A 78 -11.13 -9.86 -11.86
C ILE A 78 -11.67 -9.81 -10.43
N THR A 79 -11.76 -10.96 -9.76
CA THR A 79 -12.10 -11.01 -8.34
C THR A 79 -10.90 -10.62 -7.46
N VAL A 80 -11.16 -10.25 -6.20
CA VAL A 80 -10.11 -9.94 -5.21
C VAL A 80 -9.25 -11.18 -4.92
N GLU A 81 -9.83 -12.37 -4.92
CA GLU A 81 -9.09 -13.63 -4.72
C GLU A 81 -8.13 -13.91 -5.87
N GLU A 82 -8.58 -13.72 -7.11
CA GLU A 82 -7.70 -13.81 -8.29
C GLU A 82 -6.60 -12.76 -8.25
N LEU A 83 -6.89 -11.53 -7.81
CA LEU A 83 -5.88 -10.50 -7.63
C LEU A 83 -4.83 -10.93 -6.58
N LYS A 84 -5.26 -11.47 -5.43
CA LYS A 84 -4.36 -12.00 -4.39
C LYS A 84 -3.50 -13.14 -4.96
N SER A 85 -4.10 -14.08 -5.68
CA SER A 85 -3.38 -15.17 -6.35
C SER A 85 -2.35 -14.66 -7.36
N GLN A 86 -2.68 -13.65 -8.16
CA GLN A 86 -1.72 -13.01 -9.07
C GLN A 86 -0.55 -12.33 -8.33
N ILE A 87 -0.83 -11.72 -7.17
CA ILE A 87 0.20 -11.11 -6.32
C ILE A 87 1.15 -12.19 -5.80
N GLU A 88 0.63 -13.30 -5.28
CA GLU A 88 1.44 -14.43 -4.81
C GLU A 88 2.26 -15.07 -5.93
N ALA A 89 1.64 -15.32 -7.09
CA ALA A 89 2.35 -15.84 -8.25
C ALA A 89 3.48 -14.89 -8.71
N LYS A 90 3.28 -13.57 -8.62
CA LYS A 90 4.33 -12.58 -8.92
C LYS A 90 5.43 -12.57 -7.86
N LYS A 91 5.10 -12.72 -6.58
CA LYS A 91 6.10 -12.86 -5.50
C LYS A 91 6.97 -14.09 -5.74
N ALA A 92 6.35 -15.26 -5.96
CA ALA A 92 7.05 -16.51 -6.23
C ALA A 92 7.95 -16.41 -7.47
N LYS A 93 7.45 -15.84 -8.58
CA LYS A 93 8.27 -15.60 -9.79
C LYS A 93 9.47 -14.70 -9.51
N ARG A 94 9.30 -13.68 -8.67
CA ARG A 94 10.40 -12.77 -8.28
C ARG A 94 11.43 -13.49 -7.42
N GLU A 95 11.00 -14.33 -6.49
CA GLU A 95 11.90 -15.12 -5.65
C GLU A 95 12.70 -16.13 -6.46
N ALA A 96 12.05 -16.84 -7.39
CA ALA A 96 12.72 -17.74 -8.32
C ALA A 96 13.80 -17.01 -9.15
N LYS A 97 13.49 -15.83 -9.69
CA LYS A 97 14.48 -15.01 -10.39
C LYS A 97 15.65 -14.57 -9.51
N LEU A 98 15.39 -14.22 -8.24
CA LEU A 98 16.47 -13.88 -7.31
C LEU A 98 17.36 -15.09 -7.02
N GLN A 99 16.78 -16.29 -6.88
CA GLN A 99 17.54 -17.53 -6.71
C GLN A 99 18.39 -17.84 -7.94
N GLU A 100 17.85 -17.66 -9.14
CA GLU A 100 18.58 -17.87 -10.40
C GLU A 100 19.79 -16.92 -10.51
N ILE A 101 19.58 -15.61 -10.31
CA ILE A 101 20.65 -14.61 -10.35
C ILE A 101 21.69 -14.87 -9.27
N ALA A 102 21.27 -15.28 -8.07
CA ALA A 102 22.19 -15.60 -6.98
C ALA A 102 23.09 -16.80 -7.34
N LYS A 103 22.51 -17.85 -7.95
CA LYS A 103 23.26 -19.01 -8.46
C LYS A 103 24.23 -18.62 -9.56
N GLU A 104 23.80 -17.82 -10.54
CA GLU A 104 24.66 -17.33 -11.64
C GLU A 104 25.87 -16.55 -11.09
N LYS A 105 25.62 -15.67 -10.11
CA LYS A 105 26.66 -14.88 -9.45
C LYS A 105 27.45 -15.64 -8.39
N LYS A 106 27.08 -16.89 -8.09
CA LYS A 106 27.67 -17.73 -7.03
C LYS A 106 27.68 -17.04 -5.66
N ILE A 107 26.63 -16.29 -5.34
CA ILE A 107 26.41 -15.63 -4.04
C ILE A 107 25.12 -16.15 -3.41
N SER A 108 24.91 -15.89 -2.11
CA SER A 108 23.63 -16.18 -1.49
C SER A 108 22.53 -15.22 -1.96
N VAL A 109 21.27 -15.65 -1.84
CA VAL A 109 20.11 -14.80 -2.15
C VAL A 109 20.04 -13.58 -1.23
N ASP A 110 20.46 -13.71 0.03
CA ASP A 110 20.48 -12.60 1.00
C ASP A 110 21.57 -11.58 0.69
N GLU A 111 22.74 -12.02 0.25
CA GLU A 111 23.78 -11.13 -0.27
C GLU A 111 23.30 -10.39 -1.52
N LEU A 112 22.66 -11.09 -2.47
CA LEU A 112 22.09 -10.46 -3.65
C LEU A 112 21.01 -9.43 -3.29
N LYS A 113 20.10 -9.76 -2.36
CA LYS A 113 19.09 -8.82 -1.85
C LYS A 113 19.74 -7.60 -1.21
N SER A 114 20.84 -7.79 -0.48
CA SER A 114 21.59 -6.71 0.16
C SER A 114 22.27 -5.79 -0.87
N GLN A 115 22.90 -6.35 -1.90
CA GLN A 115 23.48 -5.59 -3.01
C GLN A 115 22.41 -4.77 -3.76
N ILE A 116 21.28 -5.40 -4.11
CA ILE A 116 20.16 -4.71 -4.76
C ILE A 116 19.63 -3.58 -3.88
N LYS A 117 19.52 -3.79 -2.57
CA LYS A 117 19.07 -2.76 -1.61
C LYS A 117 20.06 -1.60 -1.54
N ALA A 118 21.37 -1.89 -1.49
CA ALA A 118 22.41 -0.86 -1.49
C ALA A 118 22.40 -0.03 -2.78
N GLU A 119 22.34 -0.69 -3.94
CA GLU A 119 22.30 -0.02 -5.24
C GLU A 119 21.04 0.86 -5.37
N ARG A 120 19.87 0.34 -4.95
CA ARG A 120 18.63 1.13 -4.94
C ARG A 120 18.72 2.34 -4.03
N LYS A 121 19.35 2.20 -2.86
CA LYS A 121 19.55 3.32 -1.93
C LYS A 121 20.45 4.39 -2.55
N ALA A 122 21.56 4.01 -3.17
CA ALA A 122 22.45 4.95 -3.86
C ALA A 122 21.72 5.68 -5.01
N LYS A 123 21.00 4.94 -5.86
CA LYS A 123 20.19 5.54 -6.95
C LYS A 123 19.09 6.46 -6.42
N PHE A 124 18.49 6.12 -5.28
CA PHE A 124 17.49 6.96 -4.65
C PHE A 124 18.12 8.24 -4.10
N GLU A 125 19.27 8.18 -3.43
CA GLU A 125 19.99 9.36 -2.94
C GLU A 125 20.40 10.30 -4.08
N GLU A 126 20.86 9.77 -5.21
CA GLU A 126 21.15 10.58 -6.41
C GLU A 126 19.89 11.26 -6.96
N LYS A 127 18.76 10.55 -7.04
CA LYS A 127 17.48 11.16 -7.43
C LYS A 127 17.04 12.25 -6.46
N LEU A 128 17.26 12.07 -5.16
CA LEU A 128 16.96 13.10 -4.17
C LEU A 128 17.81 14.35 -4.37
N LYS A 129 19.11 14.21 -4.65
CA LYS A 129 19.98 15.34 -4.99
C LYS A 129 19.47 16.09 -6.22
N GLU A 130 19.06 15.37 -7.26
CA GLU A 130 18.52 15.96 -8.48
C GLU A 130 17.21 16.73 -8.21
N ILE A 131 16.28 16.12 -7.47
CA ILE A 131 14.99 16.75 -7.13
C ILE A 131 15.20 17.96 -6.22
N ALA A 132 16.09 17.85 -5.24
CA ALA A 132 16.45 18.94 -4.33
C ALA A 132 17.02 20.13 -5.11
N LYS A 133 17.96 19.87 -6.03
CA LYS A 133 18.52 20.88 -6.93
C LYS A 133 17.46 21.54 -7.81
N LYS A 134 16.54 20.76 -8.38
CA LYS A 134 15.41 21.27 -9.20
C LYS A 134 14.44 22.14 -8.40
N LYS A 135 14.21 21.79 -7.14
CA LYS A 135 13.30 22.51 -6.24
C LYS A 135 13.96 23.67 -5.49
N GLY A 136 15.29 23.79 -5.55
CA GLY A 136 16.05 24.79 -4.79
C GLY A 136 16.02 24.55 -3.28
N ILE A 137 15.79 23.32 -2.82
CA ILE A 137 15.79 22.94 -1.40
C ILE A 137 16.98 22.02 -1.10
N THR A 138 17.30 21.78 0.17
CA THR A 138 18.31 20.80 0.54
C THR A 138 17.77 19.36 0.42
N VAL A 139 18.69 18.40 0.31
CA VAL A 139 18.35 16.97 0.30
C VAL A 139 17.73 16.52 1.63
N GLU A 140 18.11 17.16 2.74
CA GLU A 140 17.59 16.85 4.06
C GLU A 140 16.14 17.30 4.21
N GLU A 141 15.81 18.53 3.79
CA GLU A 141 14.44 19.02 3.73
C GLU A 141 13.57 18.16 2.80
N LEU A 142 14.11 17.72 1.66
CA LEU A 142 13.37 16.81 0.77
C LEU A 142 13.14 15.44 1.44
N LYS A 143 14.11 14.90 2.17
CA LYS A 143 13.96 13.65 2.93
C LYS A 143 12.94 13.79 4.05
N GLU A 144 12.83 14.96 4.66
CA GLU A 144 11.82 15.26 5.68
C GLU A 144 10.43 15.37 5.07
N GLN A 145 10.26 16.11 3.98
CA GLN A 145 9.01 16.14 3.20
C GLN A 145 8.57 14.75 2.77
N LEU A 146 9.51 13.90 2.35
CA LEU A 146 9.22 12.50 1.99
C LEU A 146 8.94 11.62 3.20
N ARG A 147 9.48 11.91 4.38
CA ARG A 147 9.13 11.20 5.61
C ARG A 147 7.72 11.54 6.03
N ASP A 148 7.37 12.81 6.09
CA ASP A 148 6.02 13.25 6.40
C ASP A 148 5.02 12.78 5.34
N LYS A 149 5.39 12.91 4.05
CA LYS A 149 4.56 12.36 2.96
C LYS A 149 4.49 10.84 3.06
N SER A 150 5.56 10.09 3.32
CA SER A 150 5.49 8.62 3.45
C SER A 150 4.68 8.16 4.67
N ILE A 151 4.59 8.98 5.73
CA ILE A 151 3.69 8.79 6.87
C ILE A 151 2.24 9.13 6.48
N LEU A 152 2.04 10.03 5.51
CA LEU A 152 0.74 10.42 4.98
C LEU A 152 0.23 9.53 3.83
N PHE A 153 1.13 8.96 3.02
CA PHE A 153 0.90 8.48 1.64
C PHE A 153 0.95 6.95 1.51
N GLU A 154 1.13 6.18 2.58
CA GLU A 154 0.88 4.71 2.55
C GLU A 154 -0.61 4.36 2.31
N PHE A 155 -1.43 5.39 2.12
CA PHE A 155 -2.87 5.40 1.89
C PHE A 155 -3.29 6.10 0.56
N GLU A 156 -2.34 6.54 -0.27
CA GLU A 156 -2.66 7.27 -1.53
C GLU A 156 -1.96 6.73 -2.79
N GLU A 157 -1.46 5.49 -2.80
CA GLU A 157 -1.05 4.77 -4.04
C GLU A 157 -1.84 3.49 -4.27
#